data_AF-A0A917HJJ6-F1
#
_entry.id   AF-A0A917HJJ6-F1
#
_cell.length_a   1.000
_cell.length_b   1.000
_cell.length_c   1.000
_cell.angle_alpha   90.00
_cell.angle_beta   90.00
_cell.angle_gamma   90.00
#
_symmetry.space_group_name_H-M   'P 1'
#
loop_
_entity.id
_entity.type
_entity.pdbx_description
1 polymer ?
#
loop_
_entity_poly.entity_id
_entity_poly.type
_entity_poly.pdbx_seq_one_letter_code
_entity_poly.pdbx_strand_id
1 'polypeptide(L)' 'MNRDGGGLAFVGCLILGSGIGMLFDNTAAGSTIGLGVGFLALAFFNKR' A
#
# COMPACT_ATOMS: atom_id res chain seq x y z
N MET A 1 19.07 -6.16 5.00
CA MET A 1 17.84 -5.54 4.48
C MET A 1 17.63 -4.24 5.25
N ASN A 2 18.02 -3.10 4.67
CA ASN A 2 17.84 -1.79 5.29
C ASN A 2 16.32 -1.52 5.33
N ARG A 3 15.75 -1.37 6.52
CA ARG A 3 14.31 -1.16 6.69
C ARG A 3 14.03 0.33 6.57
N ASP A 4 14.12 0.86 5.36
CA ASP A 4 13.52 2.15 5.05
C ASP A 4 12.02 1.99 5.33
N GLY A 5 11.54 2.52 6.46
CA GLY A 5 10.19 2.26 6.96
C GLY A 5 9.10 2.54 5.93
N GLY A 6 9.36 3.45 4.98
CA GLY A 6 8.49 3.72 3.84
C GLY A 6 8.31 2.54 2.88
N GLY A 7 9.36 1.75 2.61
CA GLY A 7 9.26 0.58 1.74
C GLY A 7 8.42 -0.55 2.36
N LEU A 8 8.54 -0.75 3.68
CA LEU A 8 7.73 -1.73 4.40
C LEU A 8 6.26 -1.29 4.47
N ALA A 9 6.02 0.00 4.68
CA ALA A 9 4.67 0.58 4.68
C ALA A 9 4.00 0.50 3.29
N PHE A 10 4.77 0.68 2.22
CA PHE A 10 4.30 0.53 0.84
C PHE A 10 3.84 -0.89 0.53
N VAL A 11 4.68 -1.89 0.81
CA VAL A 11 4.36 -3.30 0.58
C VAL A 11 3.18 -3.75 1.46
N GLY A 12 3.12 -3.29 2.71
CA GLY A 12 2.00 -3.56 3.62
C GLY A 12 0.67 -3.01 3.09
N CYS A 13 0.63 -1.77 2.61
CA CYS A 13 -0.58 -1.18 2.05
C CYS A 13 -1.03 -1.82 0.74
N LEU A 14 -0.10 -2.28 -0.09
CA LEU A 14 -0.42 -3.03 -1.32
C LEU A 14 -1.08 -4.36 -1.01
N ILE A 15 -0.53 -5.12 -0.05
CA ILE A 15 -1.10 -6.40 0.37
C ILE A 15 -2.45 -6.21 1.07
N LEU A 16 -2.58 -5.21 1.94
CA LEU A 16 -3.86 -4.86 2.56
C LEU A 16 -4.91 -4.44 1.53
N GLY A 17 -4.56 -3.54 0.61
CA GLY A 17 -5.46 -3.06 -0.43
C GLY A 17 -5.92 -4.19 -1.35
N SER A 18 -4.99 -5.04 -1.81
CA SER A 18 -5.32 -6.19 -2.65
C SER A 18 -6.17 -7.23 -1.89
N GLY A 19 -5.87 -7.49 -0.62
CA GLY A 19 -6.65 -8.39 0.23
C GLY A 19 -8.08 -7.89 0.50
N ILE A 20 -8.24 -6.57 0.73
CA ILE A 20 -9.56 -5.93 0.83
C ILE A 20 -10.29 -6.04 -0.52
N GLY A 21 -9.60 -5.80 -1.65
CA GLY A 21 -10.19 -5.95 -2.99
C GLY A 21 -10.73 -7.34 -3.27
N MET A 22 -9.99 -8.37 -2.88
CA MET A 22 -10.45 -9.76 -3.00
C MET A 22 -11.70 -10.04 -2.16
N LEU A 23 -11.86 -9.39 -1.01
CA LEU A 23 -13.02 -9.59 -0.14
C LEU A 23 -14.31 -8.99 -0.73
N PHE A 24 -14.20 -7.97 -1.57
CA PHE A 24 -15.33 -7.30 -2.22
C PHE A 24 -15.56 -7.77 -3.67
N ASP A 25 -14.92 -8.87 -4.09
CA ASP A 25 -14.90 -9.37 -5.48
C ASP A 25 -14.47 -8.30 -6.50
N ASN A 26 -13.74 -7.28 -6.01
CA ASN A 26 -13.31 -6.13 -6.80
C ASN A 26 -11.82 -5.87 -6.57
N THR A 27 -11.02 -6.82 -7.05
CA THR A 27 -9.56 -6.78 -6.99
C THR A 27 -9.00 -5.51 -7.64
N ALA A 28 -9.65 -4.99 -8.68
CA ALA A 28 -9.27 -3.74 -9.34
C ALA A 28 -9.39 -2.52 -8.41
N ALA A 29 -10.50 -2.39 -7.67
CA ALA A 29 -10.67 -1.32 -6.69
C ALA A 29 -9.66 -1.46 -5.55
N GLY A 30 -9.49 -2.66 -4.99
CA GLY A 30 -8.56 -2.88 -3.88
C GLY A 30 -7.10 -2.66 -4.23
N SER A 31 -6.65 -3.10 -5.41
CA SER A 31 -5.29 -2.83 -5.89
C SER A 31 -5.05 -1.34 -6.18
N THR A 32 -6.05 -0.63 -6.72
CA THR A 32 -5.98 0.83 -6.93
C THR A 32 -5.89 1.58 -5.59
N ILE A 33 -6.67 1.17 -4.60
CA ILE A 33 -6.60 1.73 -3.23
C ILE A 33 -5.24 1.41 -2.59
N GLY A 34 -4.76 0.17 -2.70
CA GLY A 34 -3.45 -0.24 -2.15
C GLY A 34 -2.28 0.53 -2.75
N LEU A 35 -2.32 0.80 -4.07
CA LEU A 35 -1.36 1.66 -4.76
C LEU A 35 -1.44 3.11 -4.27
N GLY A 36 -2.64 3.67 -4.15
CA GLY A 36 -2.86 5.04 -3.69
C GLY A 36 -2.38 5.26 -2.25
N VAL A 37 -2.74 4.36 -1.33
CA VAL A 37 -2.31 4.41 0.08
C VAL A 37 -0.81 4.18 0.19
N GLY A 38 -0.23 3.26 -0.59
CA GLY A 38 1.21 3.06 -0.67
C GLY A 38 1.96 4.33 -1.10
N PHE A 39 1.44 5.05 -2.10
CA PHE A 39 2.03 6.32 -2.57
C PHE A 39 1.97 7.42 -1.50
N LEU A 40 0.85 7.51 -0.77
CA LEU A 40 0.71 8.42 0.38
C LEU A 40 1.69 8.06 1.51
N ALA A 41 1.83 6.78 1.82
CA ALA A 41 2.76 6.31 2.84
C ALA A 41 4.22 6.65 2.47
N LEU A 42 4.57 6.49 1.19
CA LEU A 42 5.87 6.89 0.67
C LEU A 42 6.07 8.40 0.78
N ALA A 43 5.08 9.21 0.40
CA ALA A 43 5.15 10.68 0.50
C ALA A 43 5.29 11.16 1.96
N PHE A 44 4.63 10.49 2.91
CA PHE A 44 4.69 10.83 4.33
C PHE A 44 6.02 10.41 4.97
N PHE A 45 6.51 9.20 4.65
CA PHE A 45 7.79 8.71 5.16
C PHE A 45 9.01 9.36 4.50
N ASN A 46 8.90 9.78 3.25
CA ASN A 46 9.96 10.46 2.50
C ASN A 46 10.11 11.94 2.88
N LYS A 47 9.21 12.49 3.72
CA LYS A 47 9.31 13.86 4.24
C LYS A 47 10.20 13.96 5.51
N ARG A 48 11.11 13.01 5.74
CA ARG A 48 12.04 12.99 6.87
C ARG A 48 13.47 12.89 6.39
#